data_AF-A0AA35U813-F1
#
_entry.id   AF-A0AA35U813-F1
#
_cell.length_a   1.000
_cell.length_b   1.000
_cell.length_c   1.000
_cell.angle_alpha   90.00
_cell.angle_beta   90.00
_cell.angle_gamma   90.00
#
_symmetry.space_group_name_H-M   'P 1'
#
loop_
_entity.id
_entity.type
_entity.pdbx_description
1 polymer ?
#
loop_
_entity_poly.entity_id
_entity_poly.type
_entity_poly.pdbx_seq_one_letter_code
_entity_poly.pdbx_strand_id
1 'polypeptide(L)'
;MEHSELISRIRLIRTPTIGPITSRQLISRYGNAKQALEAIPELPKRGGRKIQPASAASAQREYEKLTQIGGILLHMVQIAIQNI
;
A
#
# COMPACT_ATOMS: atom_id res chain seq x y z
N MET A 1 -3.79 14.12 -1.55
CA MET A 1 -4.09 12.68 -1.36
C MET A 1 -4.65 12.53 0.04
N GLU A 2 -5.73 11.76 0.20
CA GLU A 2 -6.39 11.58 1.51
C GLU A 2 -5.51 10.83 2.51
N HIS A 3 -5.62 11.17 3.82
CA HIS A 3 -4.88 10.51 4.90
C HIS A 3 -5.04 8.98 4.88
N SER A 4 -6.25 8.50 4.58
CA SER A 4 -6.57 7.08 4.47
C SER A 4 -5.80 6.35 3.37
N GLU A 5 -5.43 7.02 2.28
CA GLU A 5 -4.63 6.46 1.20
C GLU A 5 -3.15 6.35 1.60
N LEU A 6 -2.61 7.32 2.36
CA LEU A 6 -1.26 7.23 2.94
C LEU A 6 -1.15 6.01 3.87
N ILE A 7 -2.11 5.84 4.77
CA ILE A 7 -2.18 4.69 5.66
C ILE A 7 -2.29 3.39 4.85
N SER A 8 -3.12 3.37 3.80
CA SER A 8 -3.27 2.19 2.93
C SER A 8 -1.95 1.83 2.23
N ARG A 9 -1.15 2.81 1.80
CA ARG A 9 0.18 2.58 1.22
C ARG A 9 1.16 1.97 2.21
N ILE A 10 1.17 2.46 3.45
CA ILE A 10 1.98 1.86 4.53
C ILE A 10 1.53 0.42 4.78
N ARG A 11 0.23 0.16 4.89
CA ARG A 11 -0.29 -1.20 5.06
C ARG A 11 0.13 -2.12 3.91
N LEU A 12 0.05 -1.63 2.68
CA LEU A 12 0.36 -2.43 1.49
C LEU A 12 1.82 -2.87 1.49
N ILE A 13 2.76 -1.96 1.72
CA ILE A 13 4.20 -2.28 1.73
C ILE A 13 4.64 -3.06 2.97
N ARG A 14 3.89 -2.97 4.08
CA ARG A 14 4.12 -3.76 5.30
C ARG A 14 3.46 -5.14 5.27
N THR A 15 2.67 -5.43 4.24
CA THR A 15 2.03 -6.74 4.10
C THR A 15 3.08 -7.80 3.76
N PRO A 16 3.10 -8.96 4.44
CA PRO A 16 4.07 -10.01 4.15
C PRO A 16 4.11 -10.36 2.66
N THR A 17 5.31 -10.58 2.13
CA THR A 17 5.56 -10.91 0.71
C THR A 17 5.30 -9.79 -0.31
N ILE A 18 4.80 -8.63 0.12
CA ILE A 18 4.60 -7.47 -0.75
C ILE A 18 5.81 -6.55 -0.66
N GLY A 19 6.65 -6.58 -1.68
CA GLY A 19 7.76 -5.63 -1.86
C GLY A 19 7.35 -4.37 -2.63
N PRO A 20 8.28 -3.41 -2.83
CA PRO A 20 8.00 -2.15 -3.54
C PRO A 20 7.49 -2.35 -4.96
N ILE A 21 8.05 -3.32 -5.69
CA ILE A 21 7.63 -3.65 -7.06
C ILE A 21 6.19 -4.16 -7.06
N THR A 22 5.88 -5.15 -6.22
CA THR A 22 4.54 -5.72 -6.10
C THR A 22 3.51 -4.67 -5.67
N SER A 23 3.85 -3.82 -4.69
CA SER A 23 3.01 -2.71 -4.25
C SER A 23 2.65 -1.79 -5.42
N ARG A 24 3.64 -1.39 -6.24
CA ARG A 24 3.42 -0.57 -7.44
C ARG A 24 2.51 -1.28 -8.46
N GLN A 25 2.74 -2.56 -8.73
CA GLN A 25 1.93 -3.34 -9.67
C GLN A 25 0.49 -3.44 -9.21
N LEU A 26 0.26 -3.67 -7.91
CA LEU A 26 -1.08 -3.74 -7.33
C LEU A 26 -1.79 -2.38 -7.41
N ILE A 27 -1.11 -1.28 -7.05
CA ILE A 27 -1.69 0.07 -7.21
C ILE A 27 -2.00 0.36 -8.68
N SER A 28 -1.13 -0.02 -9.62
CA SER A 28 -1.38 0.18 -11.05
C SER A 28 -2.56 -0.66 -11.56
N ARG A 29 -2.78 -1.86 -11.01
CA ARG A 29 -3.86 -2.76 -11.40
C ARG A 29 -5.21 -2.35 -10.80
N TYR A 30 -5.21 -1.96 -9.52
CA TYR A 30 -6.41 -1.71 -8.75
C TYR A 30 -6.72 -0.21 -8.56
N GLY A 31 -5.87 0.69 -9.06
CA GLY A 31 -6.07 2.14 -9.04
C GLY A 31 -5.43 2.84 -7.84
N ASN A 32 -5.65 2.35 -6.62
CA ASN A 32 -5.08 2.91 -5.39
C ASN A 32 -4.72 1.83 -4.36
N ALA A 33 -4.05 2.24 -3.28
CA ALA A 33 -3.60 1.30 -2.26
C ALA A 33 -4.77 0.71 -1.46
N LYS A 34 -5.85 1.45 -1.24
CA LYS A 34 -7.05 0.93 -0.56
C LYS A 34 -7.64 -0.26 -1.34
N GLN A 35 -7.92 -0.08 -2.62
CA GLN A 35 -8.48 -1.12 -3.49
C GLN A 35 -7.51 -2.30 -3.67
N ALA A 36 -6.20 -2.02 -3.73
CA ALA A 36 -5.19 -3.06 -3.74
C ALA A 36 -5.25 -3.95 -2.48
N LEU A 37 -5.41 -3.36 -1.28
CA LEU A 37 -5.52 -4.12 -0.03
C LEU A 37 -6.78 -4.99 0.02
N GLU A 38 -7.91 -4.49 -0.48
CA GLU A 38 -9.18 -5.23 -0.57
C GLU A 38 -9.05 -6.47 -1.48
N ALA A 39 -8.19 -6.40 -2.50
CA ALA A 39 -7.95 -7.52 -3.42
C ALA A 39 -6.96 -8.58 -2.90
N ILE A 40 -6.14 -8.28 -1.88
CA ILE A 40 -5.09 -9.19 -1.37
C ILE A 40 -5.62 -10.58 -0.98
N PRO A 41 -6.74 -10.71 -0.23
CA PRO A 41 -7.25 -12.02 0.18
C PRO A 41 -7.61 -12.95 -1.00
N GLU A 42 -7.91 -12.36 -2.16
CA GLU A 42 -8.31 -13.05 -3.38
C GLU A 42 -7.13 -13.39 -4.30
N LEU A 43 -5.91 -12.95 -3.98
CA LEU A 43 -4.75 -13.21 -4.84
C LEU A 43 -4.36 -14.69 -4.85
N PRO A 44 -3.93 -15.23 -6.01
CA PRO A 44 -3.49 -16.62 -6.13
C PRO A 44 -2.35 -16.93 -5.16
N LYS A 45 -2.51 -18.00 -4.39
CA LYS A 45 -1.54 -18.42 -3.37
C LYS A 45 -0.26 -18.93 -4.02
N ARG A 46 0.89 -18.37 -3.64
CA ARG A 46 2.19 -19.07 -3.76
C ARG A 46 2.48 -19.73 -2.40
N GLY A 47 2.35 -21.06 -2.31
CA GLY A 47 2.71 -21.81 -1.09
C GLY A 47 1.60 -22.05 -0.06
N GLY A 48 0.31 -21.98 -0.44
CA GLY A 48 -0.81 -22.52 0.34
C GLY A 48 -1.40 -21.65 1.46
N ARG A 49 -0.68 -20.66 2.00
CA ARG A 49 -1.20 -19.73 3.02
C ARG A 49 -1.86 -18.49 2.40
N LYS A 50 -2.99 -18.07 2.98
CA LYS A 50 -3.66 -16.80 2.61
C LYS A 50 -2.80 -15.63 3.08
N ILE A 51 -2.58 -14.64 2.21
CA ILE A 51 -1.90 -13.39 2.58
C ILE A 51 -2.94 -12.48 3.22
N GLN A 52 -2.60 -11.92 4.37
CA GLN A 52 -3.46 -10.96 5.07
C GLN A 52 -2.83 -9.57 5.01
N PRO A 53 -3.60 -8.53 4.65
CA PRO A 53 -3.16 -7.15 4.75
C PRO A 53 -2.57 -6.81 6.12
N ALA A 54 -1.51 -6.00 6.15
CA ALA A 54 -1.01 -5.46 7.41
C ALA A 54 -2.09 -4.66 8.15
N SER A 55 -2.02 -4.64 9.48
CA SER A 55 -3.05 -4.01 10.30
C SER A 55 -3.10 -2.49 10.10
N ALA A 56 -4.31 -1.92 10.14
CA ALA A 56 -4.47 -0.47 10.07
C ALA A 56 -3.84 0.23 11.29
N ALA A 57 -3.99 -0.34 12.48
CA ALA A 57 -3.45 0.22 13.72
C ALA A 57 -1.91 0.29 13.72
N SER A 58 -1.22 -0.73 13.18
CA SER A 58 0.25 -0.69 13.05
C SER A 58 0.69 0.39 12.07
N ALA A 59 0.02 0.51 10.92
CA ALA A 59 0.34 1.52 9.92
C ALA A 59 0.09 2.95 10.42
N GLN A 60 -0.99 3.15 11.18
CA GLN A 60 -1.31 4.42 11.82
C GLN A 60 -0.22 4.82 12.82
N ARG A 61 0.21 3.89 13.70
CA ARG A 61 1.31 4.14 14.64
C ARG A 61 2.64 4.42 13.94
N GLU A 62 2.90 3.77 12.82
CA GLU A 62 4.10 4.04 12.02
C GLU A 62 4.08 5.44 11.41
N TYR A 63 2.94 5.86 10.87
CA TYR A 63 2.75 7.21 10.36
C TYR A 63 2.92 8.27 11.45
N GLU A 64 2.30 8.07 12.62
CA GLU A 64 2.40 8.99 13.76
C GLU A 64 3.85 9.19 14.21
N LYS A 65 4.60 8.09 14.34
CA LYS A 65 6.04 8.15 14.68
C LYS A 65 6.84 8.94 13.66
N LEU A 66 6.57 8.74 12.36
CA LEU A 66 7.21 9.49 11.29
C LEU A 66 6.91 10.99 11.41
N THR A 67 5.65 11.35 11.62
CA THR A 67 5.24 12.76 11.73
C THR A 67 5.75 13.41 13.01
N GLN A 68 5.87 12.68 14.11
CA GLN A 68 6.38 13.19 15.38
C GLN A 68 7.83 13.66 15.28
N ILE A 69 8.62 13.04 14.42
CA ILE A 69 10.01 13.42 14.15
C ILE A 69 10.14 14.40 12.97
N GLY A 70 9.03 14.97 12.50
CA GLY A 70 9.01 15.90 11.35
C GLY A 70 9.22 15.24 10.00
N GLY A 71 9.13 13.91 9.92
CA GLY A 71 9.26 13.16 8.68
C GLY A 71 8.03 13.29 7.79
N ILE A 72 8.25 13.21 6.48
CA ILE A 72 7.20 13.19 5.46
C ILE A 72 7.24 11.90 4.66
N LEU A 73 6.07 11.30 4.41
CA LEU A 73 5.98 10.09 3.59
C LEU A 73 6.10 10.46 2.12
N LEU A 74 7.20 10.06 1.49
CA LEU A 74 7.37 10.18 0.04
C LEU A 74 6.75 8.97 -0.66
N HIS A 75 6.00 9.24 -1.71
CA HIS A 75 5.42 8.20 -2.54
C HIS A 75 5.48 8.56 -4.01
N MET A 76 5.52 7.53 -4.85
CA MET A 76 5.38 7.67 -6.29
C MET A 76 3.93 8.10 -6.63
N VAL A 77 3.81 9.10 -7.48
CA VAL A 77 2.56 9.50 -8.14
C VAL A 77 2.65 9.03 -9.58
N GLN A 78 1.68 8.24 -10.03
CA GLN A 78 1.60 7.84 -11.43
C GLN A 78 0.87 8.96 -12.18
N ILE A 79 1.60 9.75 -12.96
CA ILE A 79 0.99 10.72 -13.88
C ILE A 79 0.55 9.93 -15.11
N ALA A 80 -0.75 9.92 -15.38
CA ALA A 80 -1.25 9.39 -16.64
C ALA A 80 -0.79 10.34 -17.75
N ILE A 81 0.23 9.93 -18.51
CA ILE A 81 0.50 10.56 -19.80
C ILE A 81 -0.65 10.11 -20.69
N GLN A 82 -1.67 10.94 -20.81
CA GLN A 82 -2.65 10.84 -21.89
C GLN A 82 -1.84 11.12 -23.16
N ASN A 83 -1.59 10.09 -23.97
CA ASN A 83 -0.82 10.22 -25.20
C ASN A 83 -1.47 11.27 -26.12
N ILE A 84 -0.61 12.13 -26.67
CA ILE A 84 -0.84 12.95 -27.87
C ILE A 84 -0.85 12.03 -29.08
#